data_AF-A0A6M1ZQ84-F1
#
_entry.id   AF-A0A6M1ZQ84-F1
#
_cell.length_a   1.000
_cell.length_b   1.000
_cell.length_c   1.000
_cell.angle_alpha   90.00
_cell.angle_beta   90.00
_cell.angle_gamma   90.00
#
_symmetry.space_group_name_H-M   'P 1'
#
loop_
_entity.id
_entity.type
_entity.pdbx_description
1 polymer ?
#
loop_
_entity_poly.entity_id
_entity_poly.type
_entity_poly.pdbx_seq_one_letter_code
_entity_poly.pdbx_strand_id
1 'polypeptide(L)'
;MSEESEYQGKFILIKPWLVEIIKVVKKDLKNEHLKIDREFCKRYFMGKNILQIQPEEMAPAYEKDIAEGNLGLGEFIASRWLLKWTELYDYFESKLSAIQDDFEQLETLSSEQSLPIVEGASKEFGAKNTYIFSIFNSVVFPEEILAKLRERALTETDKVEEQQKKNKEAETMEKMQRRHERETSALKDRFEKKLSGLQKKYLRDTESLKKQISGLQKK
;
A
#
# COMPACT_ATOMS: atom_id res chain seq x y z
N MET A 1 -22.83 -26.86 9.76
CA MET A 1 -23.25 -25.45 9.65
C MET A 1 -23.16 -25.10 8.18
N SER A 2 -24.23 -24.57 7.57
CA SER A 2 -24.28 -24.35 6.12
C SER A 2 -23.14 -23.41 5.70
N GLU A 3 -22.48 -23.73 4.58
CA GLU A 3 -21.44 -22.92 3.89
C GLU A 3 -21.86 -21.42 3.78
N GLU A 4 -23.18 -21.18 3.80
CA GLU A 4 -23.84 -19.88 3.86
C GLU A 4 -23.34 -18.91 4.94
N SER A 5 -22.95 -19.42 6.11
CA SER A 5 -22.45 -18.62 7.24
C SER A 5 -20.94 -18.39 7.19
N GLU A 6 -20.20 -19.17 6.41
CA GLU A 6 -18.75 -19.27 6.53
C GLU A 6 -18.05 -18.06 5.88
N TYR A 7 -18.43 -17.73 4.64
CA TYR A 7 -17.82 -16.60 3.93
C TYR A 7 -18.19 -15.25 4.53
N GLN A 8 -19.42 -15.07 5.03
CA GLN A 8 -19.79 -13.85 5.75
C GLN A 8 -18.91 -13.66 7.00
N GLY A 9 -18.70 -14.74 7.77
CA GLY A 9 -17.78 -14.73 8.92
C GLY A 9 -16.34 -14.41 8.53
N LYS A 10 -15.82 -15.04 7.47
CA LYS A 10 -14.46 -14.79 6.94
C LYS A 10 -14.26 -13.33 6.56
N PHE A 11 -15.22 -12.73 5.83
CA PHE A 11 -15.13 -11.34 5.40
C PHE A 11 -15.22 -10.33 6.55
N ILE A 12 -15.91 -10.68 7.64
CA ILE A 12 -15.90 -9.89 8.89
C ILE A 12 -14.50 -9.90 9.52
N LEU A 13 -13.83 -11.06 9.56
CA LEU A 13 -12.50 -11.21 10.19
C LEU A 13 -11.41 -10.45 9.42
N ILE A 14 -11.48 -10.44 8.09
CA ILE A 14 -10.48 -9.80 7.22
C ILE A 14 -10.83 -8.35 6.84
N LYS A 15 -11.96 -7.83 7.33
CA LYS A 15 -12.44 -6.46 7.03
C LYS A 15 -11.35 -5.37 7.09
N PRO A 16 -10.42 -5.36 8.07
CA PRO A 16 -9.34 -4.37 8.12
C PRO A 16 -8.47 -4.32 6.85
N TRP A 17 -8.31 -5.46 6.17
CA TRP A 17 -7.45 -5.62 5.00
C TRP A 17 -8.22 -5.74 3.69
N LEU A 18 -9.55 -5.59 3.71
CA LEU A 18 -10.39 -5.81 2.52
C LEU A 18 -9.98 -4.91 1.35
N VAL A 19 -9.65 -3.64 1.61
CA VAL A 19 -9.16 -2.71 0.57
C VAL A 19 -7.89 -3.23 -0.09
N GLU A 20 -6.98 -3.81 0.68
CA GLU A 20 -5.72 -4.36 0.17
C GLU A 20 -5.92 -5.65 -0.61
N ILE A 21 -6.81 -6.53 -0.12
CA ILE A 21 -7.24 -7.73 -0.84
C ILE A 21 -7.79 -7.33 -2.21
N ILE A 22 -8.71 -6.36 -2.25
CA ILE A 22 -9.31 -5.85 -3.48
C ILE A 22 -8.27 -5.16 -4.38
N LYS A 23 -7.24 -4.50 -3.83
CA LYS A 23 -6.13 -3.96 -4.62
C LYS A 23 -5.42 -5.06 -5.41
N VAL A 24 -5.16 -6.19 -4.78
CA VAL A 24 -4.49 -7.35 -5.40
C VAL A 24 -5.32 -7.94 -6.53
N VAL A 25 -6.62 -8.14 -6.32
CA VAL A 25 -7.52 -8.78 -7.30
C VAL A 25 -8.26 -7.78 -8.21
N LYS A 26 -7.90 -6.48 -8.17
CA LYS A 26 -8.60 -5.38 -8.86
C LYS A 26 -8.81 -5.66 -10.35
N LYS A 27 -7.79 -6.17 -11.03
CA LYS A 27 -7.83 -6.42 -12.47
C LYS A 27 -8.85 -7.52 -12.81
N ASP A 28 -8.85 -8.58 -12.02
CA ASP A 28 -9.73 -9.74 -12.18
C ASP A 28 -11.19 -9.31 -11.92
N LEU A 29 -11.43 -8.55 -10.84
CA LEU A 29 -12.75 -7.96 -10.54
C LEU A 29 -13.26 -7.04 -11.64
N LYS A 30 -12.40 -6.20 -12.23
CA LYS A 30 -12.82 -5.31 -13.32
C LYS A 30 -13.20 -6.07 -14.58
N ASN A 31 -12.47 -7.12 -14.92
CA ASN A 31 -12.62 -7.81 -16.20
C ASN A 31 -13.70 -8.89 -16.17
N GLU A 32 -13.84 -9.59 -15.05
CA GLU A 32 -14.65 -10.79 -14.95
C GLU A 32 -15.94 -10.56 -14.15
N HIS A 33 -15.97 -9.56 -13.26
CA HIS A 33 -17.18 -9.22 -12.53
C HIS A 33 -17.82 -7.93 -13.06
N LEU A 34 -17.20 -6.77 -12.83
CA LEU A 34 -17.80 -5.46 -13.12
C LEU A 34 -18.14 -5.22 -14.60
N LYS A 35 -17.41 -5.87 -15.52
CA LYS A 35 -17.70 -5.77 -16.95
C LYS A 35 -18.96 -6.57 -17.35
N ILE A 36 -19.26 -7.63 -16.61
CA ILE A 36 -20.35 -8.56 -16.90
C ILE A 36 -21.60 -8.13 -16.12
N ASP A 37 -21.46 -7.90 -14.81
CA ASP A 37 -22.56 -7.53 -13.93
C ASP A 37 -22.83 -6.01 -13.95
N ARG A 38 -23.68 -5.61 -14.88
CA ARG A 38 -24.13 -4.23 -15.02
C ARG A 38 -25.10 -3.81 -13.91
N GLU A 39 -25.82 -4.74 -13.29
CA GLU A 39 -26.77 -4.44 -12.23
C GLU A 39 -26.03 -4.08 -10.95
N PHE A 40 -25.00 -4.85 -10.59
CA PHE A 40 -24.07 -4.51 -9.52
C PHE A 40 -23.44 -3.13 -9.73
N CYS A 41 -22.95 -2.84 -10.95
CA CYS A 41 -22.38 -1.54 -11.26
C CYS A 41 -23.38 -0.37 -11.14
N LYS A 42 -24.64 -0.57 -11.51
CA LYS A 42 -25.69 0.45 -11.32
C LYS A 42 -26.01 0.63 -9.85
N ARG A 43 -26.13 -0.47 -9.11
CA ARG A 43 -26.49 -0.49 -7.69
C ARG A 43 -25.46 0.19 -6.80
N TYR A 44 -24.18 -0.13 -6.96
CA TYR A 44 -23.12 0.34 -6.06
C TYR A 44 -22.28 1.50 -6.62
N PHE A 45 -22.22 1.67 -7.94
CA PHE A 45 -21.36 2.70 -8.56
C PHE A 45 -22.13 3.64 -9.49
N MET A 46 -23.46 3.60 -9.51
CA MET A 46 -24.31 4.50 -10.32
C MET A 46 -23.89 4.56 -11.81
N GLY A 47 -23.35 3.48 -12.36
CA GLY A 47 -22.90 3.44 -13.75
C GLY A 47 -21.58 4.21 -14.02
N LYS A 48 -20.79 4.51 -12.99
CA LYS A 48 -19.43 5.07 -13.13
C LYS A 48 -18.58 4.18 -14.04
N ASN A 49 -17.65 4.81 -14.77
CA ASN A 49 -16.72 4.07 -15.62
C ASN A 49 -15.87 3.10 -14.79
N ILE A 50 -15.91 1.81 -15.14
CA ILE A 50 -15.20 0.72 -14.44
C ILE A 50 -13.71 1.03 -14.25
N LEU A 51 -13.07 1.70 -15.22
CA LEU A 51 -11.65 2.05 -15.14
C LEU A 51 -11.36 3.06 -14.02
N GLN A 52 -12.32 3.94 -13.70
CA GLN A 52 -12.18 4.97 -12.68
C GLN A 52 -12.54 4.50 -11.27
N ILE A 53 -13.16 3.33 -11.12
CA ILE A 53 -13.50 2.78 -9.81
C ILE A 53 -12.22 2.37 -9.08
N GLN A 54 -12.06 2.90 -7.87
CA GLN A 54 -10.90 2.64 -7.00
C GLN A 54 -11.18 1.52 -5.99
N PRO A 55 -10.15 0.81 -5.51
CA PRO A 55 -10.29 -0.25 -4.51
C PRO A 55 -10.99 0.20 -3.22
N GLU A 56 -10.78 1.45 -2.81
CA GLU A 56 -11.43 2.07 -1.66
C GLU A 56 -12.96 2.22 -1.85
N GLU A 57 -13.43 2.32 -3.10
CA GLU A 57 -14.85 2.32 -3.45
C GLU A 57 -15.39 0.90 -3.60
N MET A 58 -14.56 -0.01 -4.11
CA MET A 58 -14.93 -1.42 -4.35
C MET A 58 -15.10 -2.20 -3.04
N ALA A 59 -14.20 -2.05 -2.08
CA ALA A 59 -14.23 -2.77 -0.82
C ALA A 59 -15.57 -2.65 -0.08
N PRO A 60 -16.12 -1.45 0.19
CA PRO A 60 -17.42 -1.32 0.87
C PRO A 60 -18.60 -1.81 0.02
N ALA A 61 -18.50 -1.78 -1.31
CA ALA A 61 -19.54 -2.33 -2.18
C ALA A 61 -19.61 -3.86 -2.07
N TYR A 62 -18.47 -4.53 -2.16
CA TYR A 62 -18.37 -5.97 -2.02
C TYR A 62 -18.66 -6.45 -0.60
N GLU A 63 -18.23 -5.71 0.43
CA GLU A 63 -18.58 -6.01 1.82
C GLU A 63 -20.11 -6.05 2.00
N LYS A 64 -20.83 -5.06 1.49
CA LYS A 64 -22.29 -4.99 1.58
C LYS A 64 -22.97 -6.12 0.82
N ASP A 65 -22.55 -6.37 -0.42
CA ASP A 65 -23.20 -7.37 -1.28
C ASP A 65 -22.98 -8.81 -0.74
N ILE A 66 -21.79 -9.10 -0.20
CA ILE A 66 -21.52 -10.37 0.49
C ILE A 66 -22.37 -10.49 1.76
N ALA A 67 -22.50 -9.42 2.55
CA ALA A 67 -23.34 -9.39 3.74
C ALA A 67 -24.84 -9.57 3.42
N GLU A 68 -25.28 -9.14 2.25
CA GLU A 68 -26.64 -9.34 1.74
C GLU A 68 -26.88 -10.76 1.19
N GLY A 69 -25.85 -11.61 1.16
CA GLY A 69 -25.97 -13.03 0.80
C GLY A 69 -25.35 -13.40 -0.54
N ASN A 70 -24.64 -12.49 -1.23
CA ASN A 70 -23.91 -12.85 -2.44
C ASN A 70 -22.56 -13.53 -2.12
N LEU A 71 -22.66 -14.79 -1.71
CA LEU A 71 -21.51 -15.57 -1.25
C LEU A 71 -20.57 -15.98 -2.39
N GLY A 72 -21.11 -16.25 -3.58
CA GLY A 72 -20.32 -16.60 -4.75
C GLY A 72 -19.32 -15.49 -5.12
N LEU A 73 -19.64 -14.25 -4.79
CA LEU A 73 -18.72 -13.13 -4.96
C LEU A 73 -17.60 -13.11 -3.91
N GLY A 74 -17.91 -13.50 -2.66
CA GLY A 74 -16.93 -13.69 -1.61
C GLY A 74 -15.94 -14.81 -1.93
N GLU A 75 -16.46 -15.95 -2.40
CA GLU A 75 -15.66 -17.08 -2.88
C GLU A 75 -14.80 -16.71 -4.08
N PHE A 76 -15.36 -15.95 -5.04
CA PHE A 76 -14.61 -15.45 -6.19
C PHE A 76 -13.42 -14.57 -5.76
N ILE A 77 -13.64 -13.62 -4.85
CA ILE A 77 -12.57 -12.75 -4.33
C ILE A 77 -11.51 -13.59 -3.60
N ALA A 78 -11.93 -14.50 -2.72
CA ALA A 78 -11.02 -15.37 -1.97
C ALA A 78 -10.16 -16.20 -2.94
N SER A 79 -10.79 -16.88 -3.90
CA SER A 79 -10.11 -17.73 -4.88
C SER A 79 -9.11 -16.93 -5.73
N ARG A 80 -9.52 -15.76 -6.23
CA ARG A 80 -8.63 -14.89 -7.02
C ARG A 80 -7.46 -14.37 -6.19
N TRP A 81 -7.67 -14.11 -4.91
CA TRP A 81 -6.61 -13.67 -4.03
C TRP A 81 -5.64 -14.83 -3.75
N LEU A 82 -6.14 -16.02 -3.40
CA LEU A 82 -5.34 -17.22 -3.16
C LEU A 82 -4.46 -17.59 -4.36
N LEU A 83 -4.97 -17.45 -5.59
CA LEU A 83 -4.20 -17.66 -6.82
C LEU A 83 -3.02 -16.70 -7.01
N LYS A 84 -2.96 -15.58 -6.27
CA LYS A 84 -1.79 -14.68 -6.26
C LYS A 84 -0.75 -15.07 -5.21
N TRP A 85 -1.09 -16.00 -4.33
CA TRP A 85 -0.26 -16.45 -3.22
C TRP A 85 -0.03 -17.97 -3.30
N THR A 86 0.30 -18.47 -4.49
CA THR A 86 0.59 -19.89 -4.72
C THR A 86 1.77 -20.36 -3.88
N GLU A 87 2.81 -19.54 -3.72
CA GLU A 87 3.98 -19.89 -2.88
C GLU A 87 3.59 -20.11 -1.41
N LEU A 88 2.61 -19.35 -0.90
CA LEU A 88 2.09 -19.52 0.45
C LEU A 88 1.26 -20.80 0.54
N TYR A 89 0.51 -21.14 -0.51
CA TYR A 89 -0.18 -22.42 -0.62
C TYR A 89 0.82 -23.59 -0.60
N ASP A 90 1.84 -23.56 -1.44
CA ASP A 90 2.89 -24.59 -1.52
C ASP A 90 3.60 -24.75 -0.16
N TYR A 91 3.85 -23.64 0.54
CA TYR A 91 4.39 -23.66 1.90
C TYR A 91 3.47 -24.42 2.86
N PHE A 92 2.18 -24.08 2.92
CA PHE A 92 1.25 -24.77 3.82
C PHE A 92 1.02 -26.23 3.41
N GLU A 93 0.85 -26.52 2.12
CA GLU A 93 0.71 -27.89 1.60
C GLU A 93 1.90 -28.75 2.01
N SER A 94 3.14 -28.26 1.82
CA SER A 94 4.34 -29.02 2.20
C SER A 94 4.44 -29.30 3.70
N LYS A 95 4.02 -28.34 4.55
CA LYS A 95 4.07 -28.47 6.00
C LYS A 95 2.95 -29.36 6.55
N LEU A 96 1.75 -29.25 5.98
CA LEU A 96 0.58 -30.04 6.39
C LEU A 96 0.71 -31.48 5.92
N SER A 97 1.18 -31.70 4.69
CA SER A 97 1.44 -33.05 4.16
C SER A 97 2.53 -33.79 4.94
N ALA A 98 3.50 -33.06 5.51
CA ALA A 98 4.52 -33.66 6.38
C ALA A 98 3.96 -34.16 7.73
N ILE A 99 2.75 -33.72 8.11
CA ILE A 99 2.07 -34.13 9.34
C ILE A 99 1.09 -35.28 9.04
N GLN A 100 0.32 -35.17 7.97
CA GLN A 100 -0.65 -36.18 7.54
C GLN A 100 -0.74 -36.23 6.01
N ASP A 101 -0.68 -37.43 5.43
CA ASP A 101 -0.70 -37.65 3.97
C ASP A 101 -1.99 -37.15 3.31
N ASP A 102 -3.13 -37.23 4.02
CA ASP A 102 -4.41 -36.64 3.62
C ASP A 102 -4.76 -35.50 4.59
N PHE A 103 -4.21 -34.32 4.31
CA PHE A 103 -4.39 -33.14 5.14
C PHE A 103 -5.76 -32.47 4.98
N GLU A 104 -6.57 -32.87 4.00
CA GLU A 104 -7.95 -32.38 3.83
C GLU A 104 -8.89 -32.88 4.94
N GLN A 105 -8.50 -33.97 5.63
CA GLN A 105 -9.26 -34.54 6.76
C GLN A 105 -8.84 -33.99 8.13
N LEU A 106 -7.87 -33.07 8.20
CA LEU A 106 -7.47 -32.47 9.47
C LEU A 106 -8.55 -31.51 9.96
N GLU A 107 -9.11 -31.76 11.16
CA GLU A 107 -10.12 -30.88 11.78
C GLU A 107 -9.53 -29.86 12.76
N THR A 108 -8.45 -30.18 13.47
CA THR A 108 -7.69 -29.22 14.30
C THR A 108 -6.23 -29.66 14.47
N LEU A 109 -5.25 -28.79 14.23
CA LEU A 109 -3.86 -29.06 14.54
C LEU A 109 -3.57 -28.77 16.02
N SER A 110 -2.60 -29.48 16.60
CA SER A 110 -2.13 -29.13 17.94
C SER A 110 -1.41 -27.78 17.95
N SER A 111 -1.39 -27.12 19.10
CA SER A 111 -0.68 -25.84 19.23
C SER A 111 0.82 -25.96 18.96
N GLU A 112 1.42 -27.11 19.31
CA GLU A 112 2.84 -27.39 19.09
C GLU A 112 3.20 -27.53 17.61
N GLN A 113 2.31 -28.11 16.81
CA GLN A 113 2.49 -28.24 15.36
C GLN A 113 2.18 -26.95 14.60
N SER A 114 1.18 -26.21 15.08
CA SER A 114 0.71 -24.98 14.43
C SER A 114 1.68 -23.82 14.55
N LEU A 115 2.31 -23.64 15.72
CA LEU A 115 3.27 -22.57 15.98
C LEU A 115 4.42 -22.49 14.95
N PRO A 116 5.20 -23.56 14.70
CA PRO A 116 6.32 -23.49 13.76
C PRO A 116 5.87 -23.20 12.32
N ILE A 117 4.70 -23.70 11.92
CA ILE A 117 4.15 -23.44 10.58
C ILE A 117 3.80 -21.96 10.44
N VAL A 118 3.02 -21.42 11.39
CA VAL A 118 2.57 -20.03 11.39
C VAL A 118 3.75 -19.07 11.53
N GLU A 119 4.75 -19.38 12.36
CA GLU A 119 5.93 -18.55 12.51
C GLU A 119 6.82 -18.55 11.27
N GLY A 120 7.00 -19.70 10.61
CA GLY A 120 7.72 -19.77 9.35
C GLY A 120 7.02 -18.97 8.25
N ALA A 121 5.71 -19.16 8.08
CA ALA A 121 4.91 -18.41 7.11
C ALA A 121 4.93 -16.90 7.39
N SER A 122 4.78 -16.51 8.67
CA SER A 122 4.80 -15.09 9.05
C SER A 122 6.15 -14.43 8.78
N LYS A 123 7.26 -15.17 8.90
CA LYS A 123 8.60 -14.64 8.60
C LYS A 123 8.85 -14.47 7.11
N GLU A 124 8.35 -15.39 6.29
CA GLU A 124 8.60 -15.42 4.85
C GLU A 124 7.61 -14.55 4.06
N PHE A 125 6.33 -14.61 4.40
CA PHE A 125 5.24 -13.97 3.66
C PHE A 125 4.56 -12.82 4.41
N GLY A 126 4.96 -12.58 5.67
CA GLY A 126 4.37 -11.57 6.55
C GLY A 126 3.16 -12.09 7.33
N ALA A 127 2.94 -11.57 8.54
CA ALA A 127 1.88 -12.05 9.42
C ALA A 127 0.48 -11.79 8.82
N LYS A 128 0.33 -10.66 8.12
CA LYS A 128 -0.92 -10.28 7.45
C LYS A 128 -1.35 -11.27 6.37
N ASN A 129 -0.47 -11.57 5.41
CA ASN A 129 -0.82 -12.46 4.31
C ASN A 129 -1.05 -13.89 4.82
N THR A 130 -0.23 -14.32 5.78
CA THR A 130 -0.41 -15.58 6.50
C THR A 130 -1.79 -15.66 7.15
N TYR A 131 -2.23 -14.60 7.86
CA TYR A 131 -3.56 -14.55 8.46
C TYR A 131 -4.68 -14.64 7.42
N ILE A 132 -4.64 -13.80 6.39
CA ILE A 132 -5.68 -13.74 5.35
C ILE A 132 -5.79 -15.11 4.64
N PHE A 133 -4.66 -15.73 4.33
CA PHE A 133 -4.61 -17.06 3.74
C PHE A 133 -5.26 -18.11 4.65
N SER A 134 -4.90 -18.12 5.93
CA SER A 134 -5.51 -19.03 6.91
C SER A 134 -7.02 -18.89 7.00
N ILE A 135 -7.54 -17.65 6.90
CA ILE A 135 -8.99 -17.40 6.90
C ILE A 135 -9.64 -17.87 5.60
N PHE A 136 -9.05 -17.60 4.43
CA PHE A 136 -9.66 -17.99 3.16
C PHE A 136 -9.68 -19.50 2.94
N ASN A 137 -8.58 -20.19 3.26
CA ASN A 137 -8.47 -21.65 3.15
C ASN A 137 -9.00 -22.41 4.37
N SER A 138 -9.59 -21.71 5.36
CA SER A 138 -10.05 -22.32 6.61
C SER A 138 -9.00 -23.24 7.25
N VAL A 139 -7.74 -22.77 7.26
CA VAL A 139 -6.61 -23.58 7.74
C VAL A 139 -6.81 -23.86 9.22
N VAL A 140 -6.48 -25.09 9.57
CA VAL A 140 -6.94 -25.84 10.72
C VAL A 140 -6.14 -25.48 11.99
N PHE A 141 -6.14 -24.20 12.36
CA PHE A 141 -5.39 -23.70 13.52
C PHE A 141 -6.26 -23.54 14.76
N PRO A 142 -5.72 -23.81 15.96
CA PRO A 142 -6.35 -23.42 17.22
C PRO A 142 -6.67 -21.93 17.25
N GLU A 143 -7.84 -21.59 17.82
CA GLU A 143 -8.33 -20.21 17.90
C GLU A 143 -7.33 -19.27 18.60
N GLU A 144 -6.62 -19.76 19.62
CA GLU A 144 -5.58 -19.02 20.32
C GLU A 144 -4.42 -18.58 19.40
N ILE A 145 -4.01 -19.44 18.47
CA ILE A 145 -2.90 -19.16 17.55
C ILE A 145 -3.38 -18.22 16.45
N LEU A 146 -4.59 -18.45 15.95
CA LEU A 146 -5.22 -17.58 14.96
C LEU A 146 -5.42 -16.17 15.52
N ALA A 147 -5.83 -16.03 16.80
CA ALA A 147 -5.97 -14.74 17.48
C ALA A 147 -4.61 -14.03 17.63
N LYS A 148 -3.57 -14.73 18.08
CA LYS A 148 -2.20 -14.17 18.15
C LYS A 148 -1.68 -13.74 16.79
N LEU A 149 -1.95 -14.52 15.75
CA LEU A 149 -1.57 -14.18 14.37
C LEU A 149 -2.30 -12.92 13.90
N ARG A 150 -3.59 -12.77 14.22
CA ARG A 150 -4.38 -11.57 13.92
C ARG A 150 -3.79 -10.32 14.60
N GLU A 151 -3.47 -10.40 15.88
CA GLU A 151 -2.87 -9.26 16.61
C GLU A 151 -1.51 -8.86 16.03
N ARG A 152 -0.67 -9.84 15.69
CA ARG A 152 0.61 -9.61 15.00
C ARG A 152 0.38 -8.93 13.64
N ALA A 153 -0.57 -9.41 12.85
CA ALA A 153 -0.92 -8.84 11.55
C ALA A 153 -1.40 -7.38 11.65
N LEU A 154 -2.26 -7.07 12.63
CA LEU A 154 -2.72 -5.69 12.87
C LEU A 154 -1.55 -4.79 13.27
N THR A 155 -0.75 -5.22 14.24
CA THR A 155 0.41 -4.46 14.72
C THR A 155 1.43 -4.18 13.61
N GLU A 156 1.70 -5.19 12.76
CA GLU A 156 2.60 -5.04 11.62
C GLU A 156 2.04 -4.06 10.58
N THR A 157 0.73 -4.15 10.30
CA THR A 157 0.05 -3.24 9.38
C THR A 157 0.17 -1.80 9.87
N ASP A 158 -0.15 -1.53 11.13
CA ASP A 158 -0.07 -0.20 11.72
C ASP A 158 1.35 0.38 11.66
N LYS A 159 2.36 -0.43 11.97
CA LYS A 159 3.77 -0.03 11.89
C LYS A 159 4.19 0.31 10.46
N VAL A 160 3.78 -0.50 9.48
CA VAL A 160 4.08 -0.26 8.06
C VAL A 160 3.41 1.03 7.60
N GLU A 161 2.15 1.26 7.97
CA GLU A 161 1.45 2.51 7.63
C GLU A 161 2.10 3.74 8.26
N GLU A 162 2.48 3.66 9.54
CA GLU A 162 3.17 4.75 10.23
C GLU A 162 4.52 5.04 9.57
N GLN A 163 5.29 4.01 9.22
CA GLN A 163 6.56 4.17 8.54
C GLN A 163 6.39 4.78 7.14
N GLN A 164 5.36 4.38 6.39
CA GLN A 164 5.05 4.97 5.09
C GLN A 164 4.67 6.45 5.21
N LYS A 165 3.95 6.85 6.26
CA LYS A 165 3.64 8.26 6.53
C LYS A 165 4.92 9.05 6.80
N LYS A 166 5.79 8.55 7.69
CA LYS A 166 7.09 9.17 8.00
C LYS A 166 7.97 9.31 6.76
N ASN A 167 8.02 8.29 5.90
CA ASN A 167 8.80 8.34 4.66
C ASN A 167 8.27 9.40 3.69
N LYS A 168 6.94 9.50 3.52
CA LYS A 168 6.31 10.55 2.67
C LYS A 168 6.57 11.95 3.20
N GLU A 169 6.53 12.13 4.52
CA GLU A 169 6.87 13.40 5.16
C GLU A 169 8.34 13.77 4.92
N ALA A 170 9.26 12.81 5.10
CA ALA A 170 10.69 13.00 4.85
C ALA A 170 10.96 13.37 3.38
N GLU A 171 10.37 12.68 2.42
CA GLU A 171 10.48 13.01 0.99
C GLU A 171 9.94 14.42 0.67
N THR A 172 8.85 14.82 1.32
CA THR A 172 8.25 16.15 1.13
C THR A 172 9.16 17.24 1.69
N MET A 173 9.73 17.01 2.87
CA MET A 173 10.72 17.91 3.49
C MET A 173 11.97 18.04 2.64
N GLU A 174 12.50 16.94 2.11
CA GLU A 174 13.67 16.95 1.23
C GLU A 174 13.41 17.74 -0.06
N LYS A 175 12.24 17.55 -0.69
CA LYS A 175 11.83 18.34 -1.86
C LYS A 175 11.75 19.83 -1.56
N MET A 176 11.25 20.19 -0.37
CA MET A 176 11.17 21.58 0.07
C MET A 176 12.57 22.19 0.28
N GLN A 177 13.48 21.46 0.94
CA GLN A 177 14.87 21.88 1.14
C GLN A 177 15.58 22.11 -0.19
N ARG A 178 15.53 21.13 -1.11
CA ARG A 178 16.13 21.26 -2.45
C ARG A 178 15.57 22.45 -3.23
N ARG A 179 14.28 22.77 -3.07
CA ARG A 179 13.67 23.95 -3.69
C ARG A 179 14.24 25.24 -3.10
N HIS A 180 14.32 25.35 -1.78
CA HIS A 180 14.89 26.52 -1.11
C HIS A 180 16.38 26.71 -1.44
N GLU A 181 17.16 25.64 -1.54
CA GLU A 181 18.56 25.71 -1.97
C GLU A 181 18.71 26.28 -3.38
N ARG A 182 17.84 25.87 -4.31
CA ARG A 182 17.83 26.43 -5.68
C ARG A 182 17.45 27.91 -5.68
N GLU A 183 16.43 28.29 -4.92
CA GLU A 183 15.98 29.69 -4.82
C GLU A 183 17.07 30.58 -4.20
N THR A 184 17.74 30.11 -3.14
CA THR A 184 18.84 30.83 -2.49
C THR A 184 20.08 30.94 -3.37
N SER A 185 20.45 29.87 -4.08
CA SER A 185 21.56 29.91 -5.05
C SER A 185 21.28 30.90 -6.19
N ALA A 186 20.10 30.85 -6.79
CA ALA A 186 19.72 31.79 -7.84
C ALA A 186 19.70 33.25 -7.34
N LEU A 187 19.31 33.47 -6.09
CA LEU A 187 19.33 34.78 -5.46
C LEU A 187 20.76 35.28 -5.22
N LYS A 188 21.65 34.41 -4.71
CA LYS A 188 23.09 34.71 -4.55
C LYS A 188 23.73 35.10 -5.88
N ASP A 189 23.51 34.31 -6.93
CA ASP A 189 24.03 34.59 -8.28
C ASP A 189 23.57 35.97 -8.80
N ARG A 190 22.29 36.33 -8.56
CA ARG A 190 21.77 37.65 -8.94
C ARG A 190 22.44 38.78 -8.18
N PHE A 191 22.65 38.61 -6.87
CA PHE A 191 23.32 39.61 -6.05
C PHE A 191 24.80 39.75 -6.40
N GLU A 192 25.52 38.66 -6.62
CA GLU A 192 26.92 38.68 -7.07
C GLU A 192 27.08 39.39 -8.41
N LYS A 193 26.20 39.10 -9.38
CA LYS A 193 26.19 39.81 -10.67
C LYS A 193 25.93 41.31 -10.50
N LYS A 194 25.00 41.70 -9.62
CA LYS A 194 24.72 43.12 -9.32
C LYS A 194 25.93 43.81 -8.67
N LEU A 195 26.56 43.18 -7.69
CA LEU A 195 27.74 43.72 -7.01
C LEU A 195 28.92 43.88 -7.98
N SER A 196 29.18 42.88 -8.81
CA SER A 196 30.21 42.97 -9.86
C SER A 196 29.92 44.10 -10.86
N GLY A 197 28.66 44.25 -11.27
CA GLY A 197 28.23 45.35 -12.15
C GLY A 197 28.44 46.73 -11.52
N LEU A 198 28.07 46.89 -10.24
CA LEU A 198 28.29 48.12 -9.49
C LEU A 198 29.78 48.43 -9.35
N GLN A 199 30.60 47.45 -8.99
CA GLN A 199 32.05 47.62 -8.86
C GLN A 199 32.68 48.08 -10.18
N LYS A 200 32.30 47.47 -11.31
CA LYS A 200 32.76 47.89 -12.65
C LYS A 200 32.33 49.32 -12.98
N LYS A 201 31.11 49.72 -12.60
CA LYS A 201 30.63 51.09 -12.78
C LYS A 201 31.45 52.09 -11.96
N TYR A 202 31.63 51.81 -10.66
CA TYR A 202 32.47 52.64 -9.77
C TYR A 202 33.89 52.82 -10.32
N LEU A 203 34.52 51.75 -10.83
CA LEU A 203 35.85 51.85 -11.43
C LEU A 203 35.86 52.76 -12.68
N ARG A 204 34.89 52.62 -13.58
CA ARG A 204 34.79 53.52 -14.75
C ARG A 204 34.54 54.98 -14.36
N ASP A 205 33.66 55.20 -13.39
CA ASP A 205 33.31 56.55 -12.94
C ASP A 205 34.54 57.21 -12.29
N THR A 206 35.29 56.49 -11.46
CA THR A 206 36.54 57.00 -10.87
C THR A 206 37.63 57.28 -11.90
N GLU A 207 37.80 56.44 -12.93
CA GLU A 207 38.73 56.70 -14.04
C GLU A 207 38.32 57.92 -14.86
N SER A 208 37.03 58.07 -15.15
CA SER A 208 36.47 59.23 -15.86
C SER A 208 36.72 60.52 -15.08
N LEU A 209 36.43 60.52 -13.78
CA LEU A 209 36.70 61.64 -12.88
C LEU A 209 38.20 61.98 -12.82
N LYS A 210 39.09 60.98 -12.73
CA LYS A 210 40.54 61.21 -12.79
C LYS A 210 40.97 61.89 -14.09
N LYS A 211 40.42 61.47 -15.24
CA LYS A 211 40.68 62.11 -16.55
C LYS A 211 40.17 63.55 -16.58
N GLN A 212 38.98 63.81 -16.06
CA GLN A 212 38.41 65.15 -15.98
C GLN A 212 39.26 66.08 -15.10
N ILE A 213 39.67 65.62 -13.91
CA ILE A 213 40.55 66.36 -13.01
C ILE A 213 41.89 66.67 -13.70
N SER A 214 42.51 65.69 -14.36
CA SER A 214 43.76 65.91 -15.08
C SER A 214 43.61 66.92 -16.23
N GLY A 215 42.48 66.90 -16.93
CA GLY A 215 42.17 67.87 -17.98
C GLY A 215 41.94 69.29 -17.44
N LEU A 216 41.36 69.42 -16.25
CA LEU A 216 41.17 70.70 -15.56
C LEU A 216 42.49 71.25 -14.98
N GLN A 217 43.41 70.39 -14.52
CA GLN A 217 44.72 70.78 -14.00
C GLN A 217 45.73 71.22 -15.07
N LYS A 218 45.47 70.88 -16.35
CA LYS A 218 46.33 71.25 -17.50
C LYS A 218 45.86 72.53 -18.21
N LYS A 219 44.74 73.13 -17.77
CA LYS A 219 44.30 74.47 -18.20
C LYS A 219 44.72 75.49 -17.16
#